data_AF-A0A8S3CYN1-F1
#
_entry.id   AF-A0A8S3CYN1-F1
#
_cell.length_a   1.000
_cell.length_b   1.000
_cell.length_c   1.000
_cell.angle_alpha   90.00
_cell.angle_beta   90.00
_cell.angle_gamma   90.00
#
_symmetry.space_group_name_H-M   'P 1'
#
loop_
_entity.id
_entity.type
_entity.pdbx_description
1 polymer ?
#
loop_
_entity_poly.entity_id
_entity_poly.type
_entity_poly.pdbx_seq_one_letter_code
_entity_poly.pdbx_strand_id
1 'polypeptide(L)'
;MIDETGSINLRYSPGRPRTARTKGAINKVKKKLQENKVSSRKLALELDISRTSARRILRDDLGVSPLVIFDEGTVDHVRYIKEVLPVALKYGNHVFGNDWAFQQDGAKPHIHQLTQQWCHDNFPGFIDKDHWVPNSPDLNPLDYCIWDEFVKVINRNKVTSKPTMIQELKRA
;
A
#
# COMPACT_ATOMS: atom_id res chain seq x y z
N MET A 1 3.11 17.56 -45.04
CA MET A 1 2.81 18.97 -45.38
C MET A 1 4.02 19.77 -44.94
N ILE A 2 4.68 20.43 -45.89
CA ILE A 2 5.80 21.35 -45.64
C ILE A 2 5.16 22.71 -45.34
N ASP A 3 5.61 23.41 -44.30
CA ASP A 3 5.12 24.76 -44.01
C ASP A 3 5.85 25.83 -44.84
N GLU A 4 5.35 27.06 -44.80
CA GLU A 4 5.75 28.18 -45.67
C GLU A 4 7.22 28.60 -45.51
N THR A 5 7.95 28.03 -44.54
CA THR A 5 9.38 28.26 -44.32
C THR A 5 10.28 27.14 -44.85
N GLY A 6 9.70 26.11 -45.49
CA GLY A 6 10.43 24.94 -45.99
C GLY A 6 10.74 23.90 -44.91
N SER A 7 10.15 24.02 -43.72
CA SER A 7 10.40 23.11 -42.61
C SER A 7 9.51 21.87 -42.73
N ILE A 8 10.12 20.68 -42.61
CA ILE A 8 9.39 19.41 -42.57
C ILE A 8 8.80 19.26 -41.16
N ASN A 9 7.48 19.39 -41.06
CA ASN A 9 6.76 19.21 -39.80
C ASN A 9 6.73 17.71 -39.45
N LEU A 10 7.81 17.22 -38.81
CA LEU A 10 7.86 15.90 -38.18
C LEU A 10 6.91 15.94 -36.98
N ARG A 11 5.64 15.61 -37.21
CA ARG A 11 4.68 15.35 -36.13
C ARG A 11 5.33 14.36 -35.18
N TYR A 12 5.65 14.81 -33.97
CA TYR A 12 6.08 13.94 -32.89
C TYR A 12 5.04 12.84 -32.75
N SER A 13 5.39 11.62 -33.17
CA SER A 13 4.60 10.44 -32.82
C SER A 13 4.92 10.15 -31.36
N PRO A 14 3.97 10.24 -30.43
CA PRO A 14 4.21 9.79 -29.07
C PRO A 14 4.64 8.34 -29.17
N GLY A 15 5.87 8.03 -28.75
CA GLY A 15 6.39 6.67 -28.80
C GLY A 15 5.41 5.70 -28.12
N ARG A 16 5.49 4.42 -28.48
CA ARG A 16 4.65 3.36 -27.91
C ARG A 16 4.50 3.56 -26.39
N PRO A 17 3.27 3.66 -25.84
CA PRO A 17 3.09 3.80 -24.39
C PRO A 17 3.79 2.63 -23.68
N ARG A 18 4.91 2.91 -22.99
CA ARG A 18 5.70 1.88 -22.29
C ARG A 18 5.22 1.69 -20.85
N THR A 19 3.91 1.78 -20.61
CA THR A 19 3.36 1.54 -19.28
C THR A 19 2.88 0.10 -19.18
N ALA A 20 3.69 -0.74 -18.51
CA ALA A 20 3.28 -2.10 -18.13
C ALA A 20 2.03 -2.14 -17.21
N ARG A 21 1.55 -0.97 -16.76
CA ARG A 21 0.37 -0.75 -15.91
C ARG A 21 -0.83 -0.31 -16.75
N THR A 22 -1.11 -1.03 -17.84
CA THR A 22 -2.35 -0.79 -18.60
C THR A 22 -3.56 -1.19 -17.78
N LYS A 23 -4.74 -0.62 -18.07
CA LYS A 23 -6.01 -1.05 -17.42
C LYS A 23 -6.21 -2.57 -17.49
N GLY A 24 -5.83 -3.20 -18.61
CA GLY A 24 -5.88 -4.65 -18.77
C GLY A 24 -4.92 -5.40 -17.83
N ALA A 25 -3.69 -4.94 -17.65
CA ALA A 25 -2.74 -5.54 -16.72
C ALA A 25 -3.21 -5.41 -15.25
N ILE A 26 -3.71 -4.23 -14.87
CA ILE A 26 -4.27 -3.97 -13.54
C ILE A 26 -5.46 -4.90 -13.27
N ASN A 27 -6.40 -5.00 -14.22
CA ASN A 27 -7.57 -5.86 -14.09
C ASN A 27 -7.20 -7.35 -14.02
N LYS A 28 -6.18 -7.81 -14.75
CA LYS A 28 -5.68 -9.18 -14.65
C LYS A 28 -5.12 -9.47 -13.25
N VAL A 29 -4.31 -8.55 -12.70
CA VAL A 29 -3.81 -8.68 -11.33
C VAL A 29 -4.95 -8.70 -10.33
N LYS A 30 -5.89 -7.75 -10.43
CA LYS A 30 -7.06 -7.67 -9.55
C LYS A 30 -7.90 -8.95 -9.58
N LYS A 31 -8.22 -9.45 -10.78
CA LYS A 31 -8.98 -10.69 -10.96
C LYS A 31 -8.25 -11.88 -10.33
N LYS A 32 -6.94 -11.99 -10.53
CA LYS A 32 -6.15 -13.10 -9.98
C LYS A 32 -6.15 -13.10 -8.44
N LEU A 33 -6.03 -11.92 -7.83
CA LEU A 33 -6.10 -11.76 -6.36
C LEU A 33 -7.49 -12.10 -5.80
N GLN A 34 -8.56 -11.87 -6.58
CA GLN A 34 -9.93 -12.25 -6.21
C GLN A 34 -10.15 -13.76 -6.33
N GLU A 35 -9.54 -14.42 -7.31
CA GLU A 35 -9.68 -15.86 -7.52
C GLU A 35 -8.93 -16.68 -6.48
N ASN A 36 -7.68 -16.31 -6.14
CA ASN A 36 -6.83 -17.10 -5.25
C ASN A 36 -5.82 -16.23 -4.49
N LYS A 37 -5.50 -16.63 -3.26
CA LYS A 37 -4.37 -16.07 -2.49
C LYS A 37 -3.05 -16.43 -3.20
N VAL A 38 -2.32 -15.41 -3.66
CA VAL A 38 -1.03 -15.57 -4.34
C VAL A 38 -0.02 -14.53 -3.87
N SER A 39 1.24 -14.93 -3.71
CA SER A 39 2.31 -13.98 -3.41
C SER A 39 2.63 -13.09 -4.61
N SER A 40 3.19 -11.90 -4.35
CA SER A 40 3.61 -10.96 -5.39
C SER A 40 4.53 -11.61 -6.44
N ARG A 41 5.39 -12.55 -6.01
CA ARG A 41 6.30 -13.29 -6.90
C ARG A 41 5.54 -14.27 -7.80
N LYS A 42 4.60 -15.04 -7.24
CA LYS A 42 3.79 -16.01 -7.99
C LYS A 42 2.88 -15.28 -8.99
N LEU A 43 2.28 -14.17 -8.57
CA LEU A 43 1.50 -13.28 -9.41
C LEU A 43 2.30 -12.80 -10.64
N ALA A 44 3.53 -12.32 -10.43
CA ALA A 44 4.40 -11.85 -11.52
C ALA A 44 4.71 -12.96 -12.53
N LEU A 45 5.01 -14.17 -12.05
CA LEU A 45 5.31 -15.32 -12.88
C LEU A 45 4.10 -15.79 -13.70
N GLU A 46 2.93 -15.91 -13.06
CA GLU A 46 1.73 -16.44 -13.72
C GLU A 46 1.11 -15.47 -14.72
N LEU A 47 1.29 -14.16 -14.51
CA LEU A 47 0.78 -13.12 -15.41
C LEU A 47 1.80 -12.67 -16.46
N ASP A 48 2.98 -13.27 -16.48
CA ASP A 48 4.11 -12.91 -17.35
C ASP A 48 4.42 -11.39 -17.32
N ILE A 49 4.47 -10.83 -16.11
CA ILE A 49 4.84 -9.44 -15.87
C ILE A 49 6.09 -9.36 -15.01
N SER A 50 6.89 -8.31 -15.21
CA SER A 50 8.07 -8.10 -14.36
C SER A 50 7.66 -7.94 -12.89
N ARG A 51 8.51 -8.41 -11.97
CA ARG A 51 8.30 -8.20 -10.51
C ARG A 51 8.13 -6.71 -10.16
N THR A 52 8.85 -5.84 -10.85
CA THR A 52 8.74 -4.39 -10.70
C THR A 52 7.36 -3.88 -11.13
N SER A 53 6.83 -4.38 -12.26
CA SER A 53 5.50 -4.04 -12.75
C SER A 53 4.42 -4.52 -11.78
N ALA A 54 4.50 -5.78 -11.33
CA ALA A 54 3.56 -6.34 -10.34
C ALA A 54 3.55 -5.51 -9.06
N ARG A 55 4.73 -5.18 -8.52
CA ARG A 55 4.87 -4.35 -7.32
C ARG A 55 4.27 -2.96 -7.50
N ARG A 56 4.49 -2.30 -8.65
CA ARG A 56 3.89 -0.99 -8.94
C ARG A 56 2.38 -1.10 -9.07
N ILE A 57 1.85 -2.12 -9.74
CA ILE A 57 0.40 -2.34 -9.82
C ILE A 57 -0.20 -2.52 -8.41
N LEU A 58 0.43 -3.33 -7.55
CA LEU A 58 -0.05 -3.52 -6.18
C LEU A 58 -0.05 -2.22 -5.36
N ARG A 59 1.03 -1.42 -5.47
CA ARG A 59 1.23 -0.20 -4.66
C ARG A 59 0.47 1.01 -5.17
N ASP A 60 0.57 1.25 -6.47
CA ASP A 60 0.16 2.49 -7.11
C ASP A 60 -1.28 2.38 -7.62
N ASP A 61 -1.78 1.16 -7.87
CA ASP A 61 -3.09 0.94 -8.49
C ASP A 61 -4.07 0.11 -7.60
N LEU A 62 -3.59 -0.66 -6.62
CA LEU A 62 -4.42 -1.57 -5.81
C LEU A 62 -4.35 -1.35 -4.29
N GLY A 63 -3.68 -0.32 -3.81
CA GLY A 63 -3.78 0.08 -2.39
C GLY A 63 -2.86 -0.62 -1.40
N VAL A 64 -1.84 -1.36 -1.87
CA VAL A 64 -0.86 -1.97 -0.95
C VAL A 64 0.18 -0.93 -0.54
N SER A 65 0.09 -0.41 0.67
CA SER A 65 1.09 0.50 1.23
C SER A 65 2.36 -0.26 1.67
N PRO A 66 3.52 0.41 1.75
CA PRO A 66 4.71 -0.15 2.38
C PRO A 66 4.50 -0.31 3.90
N LEU A 67 5.12 -1.34 4.48
CA LEU A 67 5.28 -1.43 5.93
C LEU A 67 6.19 -0.29 6.43
N VAL A 68 5.73 0.42 7.45
CA VAL A 68 6.56 1.33 8.25
C VAL A 68 7.27 0.50 9.31
N ILE A 69 8.59 0.46 9.29
CA ILE A 69 9.41 -0.38 10.16
C ILE A 69 10.25 0.52 11.05
N PHE A 70 10.15 0.29 12.36
CA PHE A 70 10.89 1.04 13.37
C PHE A 70 12.10 0.24 13.83
N ASP A 71 13.31 0.78 13.69
CA ASP A 71 14.55 0.08 14.04
C ASP A 71 14.81 0.01 15.55
N GLU A 72 14.29 0.96 16.33
CA GLU A 72 14.42 0.99 17.79
C GLU A 72 13.18 1.60 18.44
N GLY A 73 12.96 1.29 19.71
CA GLY A 73 11.88 1.85 20.53
C GLY A 73 10.48 1.31 20.20
N THR A 74 9.50 1.84 20.94
CA THR A 74 8.07 1.60 20.70
C THR A 74 7.46 2.78 19.93
N VAL A 75 6.19 2.65 19.55
CA VAL A 75 5.44 3.72 18.88
C VAL A 75 4.58 4.44 19.91
N ASP A 76 4.92 5.69 20.20
CA ASP A 76 4.05 6.62 20.93
C ASP A 76 3.24 7.49 19.95
N HIS A 77 2.38 8.35 20.48
CA HIS A 77 1.52 9.21 19.63
C HIS A 77 2.33 10.19 18.79
N VAL A 78 3.44 10.74 19.33
CA VAL A 78 4.28 11.71 18.60
C VAL A 78 4.91 11.05 17.38
N ARG A 79 5.48 9.86 17.59
CA ARG A 79 6.10 9.07 16.52
C ARG A 79 5.06 8.59 15.52
N TYR A 80 3.89 8.15 15.99
CA TYR A 80 2.79 7.73 15.14
C TYR A 80 2.35 8.85 14.18
N ILE A 81 2.13 10.05 14.71
CA ILE A 81 1.76 11.24 13.93
C ILE A 81 2.85 11.64 12.95
N LYS A 82 4.14 11.55 13.33
CA LYS A 82 5.25 12.01 12.48
C LYS A 82 5.67 11.00 11.42
N GLU A 83 5.62 9.71 11.72
CA GLU A 83 6.25 8.66 10.90
C GLU A 83 5.23 7.74 10.21
N VAL A 84 4.03 7.55 10.78
CA VAL A 84 3.03 6.60 10.24
C VAL A 84 1.94 7.31 9.45
N LEU A 85 1.22 8.25 10.08
CA LEU A 85 0.05 8.88 9.48
C LEU A 85 0.33 9.60 8.14
N PRO A 86 1.48 10.28 7.94
CA PRO A 86 1.79 10.90 6.65
C PRO A 86 1.97 9.87 5.53
N VAL A 87 2.46 8.67 5.86
CA VAL A 87 2.57 7.57 4.90
C VAL A 87 1.17 7.09 4.52
N ALA A 88 0.30 6.87 5.50
CA ALA A 88 -1.09 6.48 5.25
C ALA A 88 -1.82 7.51 4.39
N LEU A 89 -1.71 8.80 4.71
CA LEU A 89 -2.34 9.89 3.95
C LEU A 89 -1.85 9.94 2.50
N LYS A 90 -0.54 9.89 2.31
CA LYS A 90 0.07 9.91 0.98
C LYS A 90 -0.43 8.75 0.11
N TYR A 91 -0.45 7.54 0.65
CA TYR A 91 -0.87 6.35 -0.11
C TYR A 91 -2.38 6.31 -0.32
N GLY A 92 -3.17 6.67 0.69
CA GLY A 92 -4.62 6.76 0.57
C GLY A 92 -5.04 7.74 -0.52
N ASN A 93 -4.50 8.97 -0.49
CA ASN A 93 -4.78 9.97 -1.52
C ASN A 93 -4.29 9.56 -2.91
N HIS A 94 -3.16 8.86 -2.99
CA HIS A 94 -2.65 8.37 -4.27
C HIS A 94 -3.56 7.34 -4.93
N VAL A 95 -4.13 6.42 -4.13
CA VAL A 95 -4.88 5.27 -4.65
C VAL A 95 -6.39 5.55 -4.73
N PHE A 96 -6.94 6.21 -3.72
CA PHE A 96 -8.39 6.42 -3.56
C PHE A 96 -8.83 7.86 -3.84
N GLY A 97 -7.88 8.79 -4.10
CA GLY A 97 -8.20 10.20 -4.26
C GLY A 97 -8.73 10.80 -2.96
N ASN A 98 -9.88 11.46 -3.02
CA ASN A 98 -10.44 12.19 -1.88
C ASN A 98 -11.68 11.51 -1.27
N ASP A 99 -11.97 10.26 -1.63
CA ASP A 99 -13.17 9.53 -1.18
C ASP A 99 -12.78 8.22 -0.48
N TRP A 100 -12.31 8.35 0.76
CA TRP A 100 -11.92 7.23 1.60
C TRP A 100 -11.89 7.62 3.08
N ALA A 101 -12.03 6.61 3.96
CA ALA A 101 -11.93 6.80 5.41
C ALA A 101 -10.75 6.01 5.98
N PHE A 102 -9.99 6.63 6.89
CA PHE A 102 -8.94 5.96 7.65
C PHE A 102 -9.53 5.24 8.86
N GLN A 103 -9.09 4.01 9.11
CA GLN A 103 -9.46 3.18 10.25
C GLN A 103 -8.20 2.71 10.98
N GLN A 104 -8.24 2.70 12.31
CA GLN A 104 -7.21 2.20 13.20
C GLN A 104 -7.83 1.54 14.43
N ASP A 105 -7.10 0.65 15.11
CA ASP A 105 -7.55 0.01 16.34
C ASP A 105 -7.36 0.92 17.57
N GLY A 106 -7.83 0.45 18.74
CA GLY A 106 -7.83 1.20 19.99
C GLY A 106 -6.48 1.31 20.72
N ALA A 107 -5.34 1.14 20.04
CA ALA A 107 -4.03 1.22 20.69
C ALA A 107 -3.79 2.61 21.32
N LYS A 108 -3.02 2.67 22.41
CA LYS A 108 -2.71 3.92 23.15
C LYS A 108 -2.29 5.12 22.26
N PRO A 109 -1.36 4.98 21.30
CA PRO A 109 -1.00 6.10 20.42
C PRO A 109 -2.13 6.52 19.48
N HIS A 110 -3.04 5.61 19.12
CA HIS A 110 -4.14 5.87 18.19
C HIS A 110 -5.24 6.68 18.86
N ILE A 111 -5.64 6.30 20.09
CA ILE A 111 -6.71 6.99 20.84
C ILE A 111 -6.29 8.32 21.46
N HIS A 112 -4.99 8.67 21.40
CA HIS A 112 -4.47 9.91 21.95
C HIS A 112 -5.12 11.12 21.26
N GLN A 113 -5.50 12.15 22.03
CA GLN A 113 -6.25 13.30 21.52
C GLN A 113 -5.55 13.98 20.33
N LEU A 114 -4.24 14.18 20.40
CA LEU A 114 -3.48 14.78 19.29
C LEU A 114 -3.47 13.92 18.03
N THR A 115 -3.47 12.59 18.17
CA THR A 115 -3.56 11.67 17.03
C THR A 115 -4.94 11.76 16.40
N GLN A 116 -6.00 11.71 17.20
CA GLN A 116 -7.38 11.81 16.73
C GLN A 116 -7.60 13.15 15.99
N GLN A 117 -7.16 14.27 16.58
CA GLN A 117 -7.24 15.59 15.95
C GLN A 117 -6.51 15.63 14.62
N TRP A 118 -5.26 15.13 14.58
CA TRP A 118 -4.50 15.06 13.33
C TRP A 118 -5.26 14.26 12.26
N CYS A 119 -5.84 13.10 12.62
CA CYS A 119 -6.61 12.29 11.69
C CYS A 119 -7.83 13.04 11.14
N HIS A 120 -8.60 13.72 11.98
CA HIS A 120 -9.75 14.53 11.55
C HIS A 120 -9.34 15.69 10.62
N ASP A 121 -8.22 16.34 10.91
CA ASP A 121 -7.77 17.53 10.15
C ASP A 121 -7.18 17.15 8.78
N ASN A 122 -6.67 15.93 8.62
CA ASN A 122 -5.86 15.55 7.46
C ASN A 122 -6.48 14.49 6.55
N PHE A 123 -7.25 13.54 7.08
CA PHE A 123 -7.86 12.50 6.24
C PHE A 123 -9.21 12.94 5.67
N PRO A 124 -9.58 12.51 4.44
CA PRO A 124 -10.90 12.83 3.87
C PRO A 124 -12.07 12.29 4.70
N GLY A 125 -11.87 11.14 5.32
CA GLY A 125 -12.74 10.56 6.33
C GLY A 125 -11.93 9.82 7.39
N PHE A 126 -12.48 9.69 8.59
CA PHE A 126 -11.80 9.04 9.70
C PHE A 126 -12.81 8.36 10.62
N ILE A 127 -12.56 7.09 10.94
CA ILE A 127 -13.28 6.36 11.99
C ILE A 127 -12.56 6.62 13.30
N ASP A 128 -13.10 7.54 14.08
CA ASP A 128 -12.52 7.92 15.37
C ASP A 128 -12.67 6.83 16.43
N LYS A 129 -12.02 7.05 17.57
CA LYS A 129 -11.99 6.12 18.70
C LYS A 129 -13.38 5.79 19.29
N ASP A 130 -14.38 6.66 19.11
CA ASP A 130 -15.72 6.50 19.69
C ASP A 130 -16.64 5.72 18.74
N HIS A 131 -16.32 5.72 17.44
CA HIS A 131 -16.99 4.92 16.43
C HIS A 131 -16.35 3.52 16.22
N TRP A 132 -15.11 3.32 16.67
CA TRP A 132 -14.47 2.00 16.67
C TRP A 132 -14.82 1.20 17.92
N VAL A 133 -15.33 -0.03 17.75
CA VAL A 133 -15.68 -0.89 18.89
C VAL A 133 -14.44 -1.39 19.65
N PRO A 134 -14.41 -1.31 20.99
CA PRO A 134 -13.29 -1.80 21.79
C PRO A 134 -13.10 -3.32 21.70
N ASN A 135 -11.85 -3.78 21.72
CA ASN A 135 -11.47 -5.20 21.74
C ASN A 135 -12.03 -6.02 20.57
N SER A 136 -12.06 -5.45 19.37
CA SER A 136 -12.61 -6.11 18.17
C SER A 136 -11.52 -6.43 17.13
N PRO A 137 -10.60 -7.37 17.42
CA PRO A 137 -9.61 -7.82 16.44
C PRO A 137 -10.27 -8.53 15.23
N ASP A 138 -11.47 -9.07 15.42
CA ASP A 138 -12.31 -9.68 14.38
C ASP A 138 -12.81 -8.68 13.33
N LEU A 139 -12.85 -7.38 13.66
CA LEU A 139 -13.25 -6.33 12.73
C LEU A 139 -12.07 -5.63 12.07
N ASN A 140 -10.84 -5.78 12.58
CA ASN A 140 -9.65 -5.20 11.98
C ASN A 140 -9.06 -6.12 10.90
N PRO A 141 -9.09 -5.74 9.60
CA PRO A 141 -8.54 -6.56 8.52
C PRO A 141 -7.09 -6.95 8.69
N LEU A 142 -6.30 -6.11 9.38
CA LEU A 142 -4.92 -6.44 9.69
C LEU A 142 -4.84 -7.64 10.64
N ASP A 143 -5.65 -7.65 11.69
CA ASP A 143 -5.61 -8.65 12.75
C ASP A 143 -6.29 -9.97 12.38
N TYR A 144 -7.49 -9.94 11.81
CA TYR A 144 -8.19 -11.19 11.49
C TYR A 144 -7.64 -11.91 10.24
N CYS A 145 -6.85 -11.24 9.40
CA CYS A 145 -6.40 -11.80 8.12
C CYS A 145 -4.93 -11.53 7.79
N ILE A 146 -4.53 -10.26 7.62
CA ILE A 146 -3.25 -9.93 6.99
C ILE A 146 -2.06 -10.44 7.81
N TRP A 147 -2.08 -10.29 9.14
CA TRP A 147 -0.98 -10.77 10.00
C TRP A 147 -0.83 -12.30 9.96
N ASP A 148 -1.93 -13.05 9.93
CA ASP A 148 -1.87 -14.52 9.81
C ASP A 148 -1.27 -14.95 8.45
N GLU A 149 -1.60 -14.24 7.37
CA GLU A 149 -0.99 -14.49 6.06
C GLU A 149 0.52 -14.20 6.06
N PHE A 150 0.98 -13.14 6.73
CA PHE A 150 2.41 -12.89 6.92
C PHE A 150 3.09 -14.05 7.64
N VAL A 151 2.49 -14.56 8.71
CA VAL A 151 3.05 -15.67 9.48
C VAL A 151 3.20 -16.95 8.66
N LYS A 152 2.29 -17.20 7.71
CA LYS A 152 2.32 -18.37 6.81
C LYS A 152 3.42 -18.28 5.74
N VAL A 153 3.71 -17.08 5.23
CA VAL A 153 4.69 -16.89 4.14
C VAL A 153 6.12 -16.66 4.63
N ILE A 154 6.29 -16.16 5.85
CA ILE A 154 7.61 -15.95 6.44
C ILE A 154 8.30 -17.30 6.68
N ASN A 155 9.53 -17.44 6.19
CA ASN A 155 10.35 -18.60 6.49
C ASN A 155 10.96 -18.47 7.90
N ARG A 156 10.29 -19.05 8.90
CA ARG A 156 10.71 -19.00 10.31
C ARG A 156 12.13 -19.50 10.54
N ASN A 157 12.62 -20.45 9.74
CA ASN A 157 13.99 -20.97 9.87
C ASN A 157 15.06 -19.93 9.50
N LYS A 158 14.71 -18.90 8.72
CA LYS A 158 15.61 -17.80 8.36
C LYS A 158 15.55 -16.63 9.34
N VAL A 159 14.51 -16.57 10.17
CA VAL A 159 14.30 -15.47 11.11
C VAL A 159 15.07 -15.75 12.39
N THR A 160 16.31 -15.26 12.45
CA THR A 160 17.20 -15.39 13.62
C THR A 160 17.47 -14.06 14.30
N SER A 161 17.03 -12.95 13.70
CA SER A 161 17.29 -11.59 14.14
C SER A 161 16.27 -10.61 13.54
N LYS A 162 16.19 -9.40 14.11
CA LYS A 162 15.34 -8.34 13.55
C LYS A 162 15.63 -8.03 12.08
N PRO A 163 16.90 -7.90 11.62
CA PRO A 163 17.20 -7.70 10.20
C PRO A 163 16.70 -8.83 9.31
N THR A 164 16.85 -10.09 9.73
CA THR A 164 16.40 -11.24 8.93
C THR A 164 14.86 -11.32 8.89
N MET A 165 14.18 -10.95 9.99
CA MET A 165 12.72 -10.78 10.01
C MET A 165 12.26 -9.70 9.02
N ILE A 166 12.90 -8.52 9.03
CA ILE A 166 12.59 -7.42 8.11
C ILE A 166 12.81 -7.83 6.66
N GLN A 167 13.87 -8.60 6.37
CA GLN A 167 14.13 -9.12 5.03
C GLN A 167 13.03 -10.09 4.57
N GLU A 168 12.57 -10.99 5.43
CA GLU A 168 11.48 -11.91 5.09
C GLU A 168 10.14 -11.17 4.93
N LEU A 169 9.84 -10.20 5.80
CA LEU A 169 8.65 -9.33 5.66
C LEU A 169 8.64 -8.54 4.35
N LYS A 170 9.81 -8.05 3.89
CA LYS A 170 9.93 -7.34 2.60
C LYS A 170 9.80 -8.26 1.38
N ARG A 171 9.89 -9.58 1.56
CA ARG A 171 9.79 -10.60 0.50
C ARG A 171 8.38 -11.17 0.34
N ALA A 172 7.61 -11.20 1.42
CA ALA A 172 6.19 -11.54 1.43
C ALA A 172 5.42 -10.65 0.43
#